data_AF-A0A942FRW3-F1
#
_entry.id   AF-A0A942FRW3-F1
#
_cell.length_a   1.000
_cell.length_b   1.000
_cell.length_c   1.000
_cell.angle_alpha   90.00
_cell.angle_beta   90.00
_cell.angle_gamma   90.00
#
_symmetry.space_group_name_H-M   'P 1'
#
loop_
_entity.id
_entity.type
_entity.pdbx_description
1 polymer ?
#
loop_
_entity_poly.entity_id
_entity_poly.type
_entity_poly.pdbx_seq_one_letter_code
_entity_poly.pdbx_strand_id
1 'polypeptide(L)'
;RLECLVDGWEALLGEAPLPQDHLTQFAAGRGESCAVLAEVLGAGESAGSARLAGSAWALAELAPRLSDPHERDCAAALIAQHPWDNIALPRALRPLKLLHGLALRSKGQTPLLDRRRDILAAFRLGLLGV
;
A
#
# COMPACT_ATOMS: atom_id res chain seq x y z
N ARG A 1 1.22 -8.16 17.05
CA ARG A 1 0.49 -7.43 15.97
C ARG A 1 1.43 -6.72 15.00
N LEU A 2 2.49 -6.03 15.47
CA LEU A 2 3.50 -5.44 14.56
C LEU A 2 4.54 -6.46 14.05
N GLU A 3 4.61 -7.66 14.63
CA GLU A 3 5.42 -8.77 14.12
C GLU A 3 5.18 -9.01 12.63
N CYS A 4 3.92 -9.03 12.17
CA CYS A 4 3.60 -9.19 10.76
C CYS A 4 4.24 -8.12 9.85
N LEU A 5 4.52 -6.92 10.36
CA LEU A 5 5.25 -5.89 9.61
C LEU A 5 6.71 -6.29 9.42
N VAL A 6 7.34 -6.78 10.49
CA VAL A 6 8.73 -7.24 10.47
C VAL A 6 8.84 -8.46 9.56
N ASP A 7 7.97 -9.46 9.74
CA ASP A 7 7.94 -10.66 8.91
C ASP A 7 7.76 -10.32 7.42
N GLY A 8 6.92 -9.34 7.11
CA GLY A 8 6.71 -8.86 5.75
C GLY A 8 7.96 -8.20 5.14
N TRP A 9 8.75 -7.46 5.92
CA TRP A 9 10.03 -6.91 5.46
C TRP A 9 11.10 -8.00 5.33
N GLU A 10 11.16 -8.93 6.28
CA GLU A 10 12.10 -10.05 6.24
C GLU A 10 11.87 -10.96 5.03
N ALA A 11 10.61 -11.14 4.63
CA ALA A 11 10.26 -11.89 3.41
C ALA A 11 10.90 -11.31 2.13
N LEU A 12 11.23 -10.01 2.10
CA LEU A 12 11.88 -9.40 0.94
C LEU A 12 13.40 -9.58 0.91
N LEU A 13 14.02 -10.17 1.95
CA LEU A 13 15.48 -10.34 2.04
C LEU A 13 16.00 -11.62 1.35
N GLY A 14 15.12 -12.40 0.74
CA GLY A 14 15.49 -13.61 0.00
C GLY A 14 16.27 -13.33 -1.30
N GLU A 15 16.82 -14.39 -1.89
CA GLU A 15 17.41 -14.30 -3.23
C GLU A 15 16.30 -14.19 -4.29
N ALA A 16 16.52 -13.34 -5.29
CA ALA A 16 15.62 -13.24 -6.43
C ALA A 16 15.68 -14.51 -7.30
N PRO A 17 14.55 -14.97 -7.87
CA PRO A 17 13.23 -14.38 -7.75
C PRO A 17 12.53 -14.74 -6.43
N LEU A 18 11.95 -13.74 -5.78
CA LEU A 18 11.11 -13.90 -4.60
C LEU A 18 9.80 -14.65 -4.96
N PRO A 19 9.37 -15.61 -4.13
CA PRO A 19 8.05 -16.22 -4.27
C PRO A 19 6.92 -15.18 -4.17
N GLN A 20 5.83 -15.38 -4.91
CA GLN A 20 4.66 -14.50 -4.84
C GLN A 20 4.15 -14.31 -3.40
N ASP A 21 4.19 -15.36 -2.58
CA ASP A 21 3.76 -15.33 -1.18
C ASP A 21 4.58 -14.34 -0.34
N HIS A 22 5.85 -14.09 -0.66
CA HIS A 22 6.66 -13.09 0.03
C HIS A 22 6.15 -11.67 -0.26
N LEU A 23 5.76 -11.40 -1.51
CA LEU A 23 5.14 -10.12 -1.90
C LEU A 23 3.77 -9.94 -1.23
N THR A 24 2.99 -11.02 -1.12
CA THR A 24 1.71 -11.02 -0.39
C THR A 24 1.92 -10.77 1.10
N GLN A 25 2.92 -11.41 1.72
CA GLN A 25 3.25 -11.24 3.14
C GLN A 25 3.68 -9.81 3.44
N PHE A 26 4.52 -9.22 2.60
CA PHE A 26 4.90 -7.81 2.69
C PHE A 26 3.68 -6.89 2.66
N ALA A 27 2.81 -7.05 1.65
CA ALA A 27 1.61 -6.23 1.51
C ALA A 27 0.65 -6.39 2.70
N ALA A 28 0.45 -7.64 3.16
CA ALA A 28 -0.39 -7.94 4.32
C ALA A 28 0.16 -7.30 5.61
N GLY A 29 1.46 -7.42 5.87
CA GLY A 29 2.11 -6.80 7.05
C GLY A 29 1.97 -5.28 7.09
N ARG A 30 2.08 -4.62 5.93
CA ARG A 30 1.78 -3.19 5.77
C ARG A 30 0.31 -2.88 6.04
N GLY A 31 -0.61 -3.67 5.51
CA GLY A 31 -2.04 -3.55 5.79
C GLY A 31 -2.37 -3.67 7.28
N GLU A 32 -1.88 -4.72 7.94
CA GLU A 32 -2.07 -4.93 9.39
C GLU A 32 -1.57 -3.74 10.21
N SER A 33 -0.42 -3.19 9.84
CA SER A 33 0.15 -2.01 10.52
C SER A 33 -0.75 -0.78 10.39
N CYS A 34 -1.37 -0.58 9.23
CA CYS A 34 -2.33 0.50 9.02
C CYS A 34 -3.64 0.27 9.80
N ALA A 35 -4.09 -0.98 9.95
CA ALA A 35 -5.22 -1.31 10.81
C ALA A 35 -4.92 -0.99 12.28
N VAL A 36 -3.74 -1.35 12.78
CA VAL A 36 -3.28 -1.00 14.13
C VAL A 36 -3.19 0.51 14.31
N LEU A 37 -2.69 1.25 13.31
CA LEU A 37 -2.67 2.71 13.34
C LEU A 37 -4.08 3.30 13.51
N ALA A 38 -5.09 2.76 12.82
CA ALA A 38 -6.46 3.19 12.96
C ALA A 38 -6.98 3.01 14.39
N GLU A 39 -6.69 1.87 15.01
CA GLU A 39 -7.07 1.58 16.40
C GLU A 39 -6.40 2.55 17.39
N VAL A 40 -5.09 2.78 17.25
CA VAL A 40 -4.33 3.70 18.11
C VAL A 40 -4.84 5.15 18.01
N LEU A 41 -5.32 5.56 16.84
CA LEU A 41 -5.89 6.89 16.61
C LEU A 41 -7.37 7.01 17.03
N GLY A 42 -7.94 5.99 17.67
CA GLY A 42 -9.35 5.98 18.09
C GLY A 42 -10.35 5.83 16.94
N ALA A 43 -9.90 5.37 15.77
CA ALA A 43 -10.69 5.11 14.57
C ALA A 43 -10.83 3.60 14.30
N GLY A 44 -11.02 2.82 15.37
CA GLY A 44 -11.05 1.36 15.32
C GLY A 44 -12.11 0.80 14.37
N GLU A 45 -13.27 1.46 14.21
CA GLU A 45 -14.27 1.03 13.22
C GLU A 45 -13.77 1.08 11.77
N SER A 46 -12.72 1.87 11.50
CA SER A 46 -12.09 2.00 10.19
C SER A 46 -10.87 1.09 9.99
N ALA A 47 -10.56 0.20 10.93
CA ALA A 47 -9.37 -0.67 10.86
C ALA A 47 -9.35 -1.56 9.61
N GLY A 48 -10.50 -2.11 9.20
CA GLY A 48 -10.61 -2.90 7.96
C GLY A 48 -10.31 -2.07 6.71
N SER A 49 -10.89 -0.88 6.61
CA SER A 49 -10.60 0.09 5.54
C SER A 49 -9.13 0.50 5.50
N ALA A 50 -8.53 0.75 6.67
CA ALA A 50 -7.12 1.10 6.79
C ALA A 50 -6.21 -0.06 6.36
N ARG A 51 -6.59 -1.31 6.65
CA ARG A 51 -5.90 -2.52 6.20
C ARG A 51 -5.81 -2.59 4.69
N LEU A 52 -6.96 -2.47 4.01
CA LEU A 52 -7.04 -2.50 2.55
C LEU A 52 -6.23 -1.37 1.90
N ALA A 53 -6.33 -0.15 2.44
CA ALA A 53 -5.56 1.00 1.97
C ALA A 53 -4.04 0.78 2.12
N GLY A 54 -3.60 0.20 3.24
CA GLY A 54 -2.20 -0.11 3.49
C GLY A 54 -1.65 -1.18 2.54
N SER A 55 -2.41 -2.26 2.31
CA SER A 55 -2.02 -3.32 1.37
C SER A 55 -1.94 -2.83 -0.07
N ALA A 56 -2.94 -2.05 -0.52
CA ALA A 56 -2.95 -1.43 -1.85
C ALA A 56 -1.73 -0.52 -2.07
N TRP A 57 -1.43 0.31 -1.07
CA TRP A 57 -0.27 1.18 -1.09
C TRP A 57 1.04 0.41 -1.16
N ALA A 58 1.18 -0.64 -0.34
CA ALA A 58 2.38 -1.46 -0.31
C ALA A 58 2.67 -2.12 -1.67
N LEU A 59 1.67 -2.71 -2.30
CA LEU A 59 1.81 -3.34 -3.63
C LEU A 59 2.23 -2.31 -4.69
N ALA A 60 1.55 -1.16 -4.73
CA ALA A 60 1.85 -0.11 -5.70
C ALA A 60 3.21 0.55 -5.46
N GLU A 61 3.68 0.62 -4.20
CA GLU A 61 5.01 1.12 -3.87
C GLU A 61 6.12 0.14 -4.28
N LEU A 62 5.89 -1.16 -4.06
CA LEU A 62 6.88 -2.21 -4.26
C LEU A 62 7.11 -2.52 -5.74
N ALA A 63 6.03 -2.65 -6.52
CA ALA A 63 6.08 -3.08 -7.92
C ALA A 63 7.13 -2.35 -8.80
N PRO A 64 7.22 -1.00 -8.79
CA PRO A 64 8.22 -0.30 -9.62
C PRO A 64 9.66 -0.40 -9.08
N ARG A 65 9.87 -0.96 -7.88
CA ARG A 65 11.19 -1.12 -7.25
C ARG A 65 11.79 -2.52 -7.43
N LEU A 66 11.00 -3.48 -7.94
CA LEU A 66 11.46 -4.84 -8.23
C LEU A 66 12.33 -4.82 -9.50
N SER A 67 13.54 -5.36 -9.38
CA SER A 67 14.50 -5.43 -10.48
C SER A 67 14.30 -6.67 -11.34
N ASP A 68 13.86 -7.78 -10.76
CA ASP A 68 13.62 -9.03 -11.45
C ASP A 68 12.30 -8.99 -12.25
N PRO A 69 12.30 -9.37 -13.55
CA PRO A 69 11.09 -9.36 -14.37
C PRO A 69 9.97 -10.28 -13.86
N HIS A 70 10.30 -11.46 -13.33
CA HIS A 70 9.31 -12.41 -12.83
C HIS A 70 8.61 -11.88 -11.58
N GLU A 71 9.38 -11.27 -10.66
CA GLU A 71 8.82 -10.62 -9.48
C GLU A 71 7.87 -9.46 -9.85
N ARG A 72 8.21 -8.68 -10.89
CA ARG A 72 7.31 -7.63 -11.41
C ARG A 72 6.01 -8.21 -11.96
N ASP A 73 6.07 -9.32 -12.68
CA ASP A 73 4.87 -10.00 -13.20
C ASP A 73 3.99 -10.53 -12.05
N CYS A 74 4.60 -11.13 -11.02
CA CYS A 74 3.91 -11.53 -9.80
C CYS A 74 3.26 -10.33 -9.09
N ALA A 75 3.99 -9.22 -8.92
CA ALA A 75 3.45 -8.00 -8.32
C ALA A 75 2.29 -7.42 -9.16
N ALA A 76 2.39 -7.43 -10.48
CA ALA A 76 1.33 -6.99 -11.38
C ALA A 76 0.08 -7.87 -11.26
N ALA A 77 0.25 -9.19 -11.13
CA ALA A 77 -0.85 -10.12 -10.91
C ALA A 77 -1.55 -9.86 -9.57
N LEU A 78 -0.79 -9.64 -8.49
CA LEU A 78 -1.33 -9.29 -7.17
C LEU A 78 -2.08 -7.94 -7.20
N ILE A 79 -1.52 -6.94 -7.89
CA ILE A 79 -2.17 -5.64 -8.10
C ILE A 79 -3.48 -5.81 -8.87
N ALA A 80 -3.52 -6.63 -9.91
CA ALA A 80 -4.73 -6.86 -10.70
C ALA A 80 -5.85 -7.52 -9.89
N GLN A 81 -5.48 -8.38 -8.93
CA GLN A 81 -6.41 -9.09 -8.04
C GLN A 81 -6.83 -8.26 -6.82
N HIS A 82 -6.08 -7.23 -6.46
CA HIS A 82 -6.38 -6.39 -5.30
C HIS A 82 -7.65 -5.54 -5.54
N PRO A 83 -8.57 -5.42 -4.56
CA PRO A 83 -9.71 -4.51 -4.67
C PRO A 83 -9.25 -3.06 -4.69
N TRP A 84 -9.63 -2.31 -5.73
CA TRP A 84 -9.22 -0.91 -5.95
C TRP A 84 -10.35 0.09 -5.69
N ASP A 85 -11.20 -0.21 -4.71
CA ASP A 85 -12.33 0.65 -4.37
C ASP A 85 -11.88 1.97 -3.74
N ASN A 86 -12.75 2.98 -3.85
CA ASN A 86 -12.55 4.22 -3.11
C ASN A 86 -12.85 3.97 -1.63
N ILE A 87 -11.80 3.99 -0.80
CA ILE A 87 -11.92 3.68 0.62
C ILE A 87 -12.28 4.94 1.40
N ALA A 88 -13.41 4.89 2.11
CA ALA A 88 -13.76 5.90 3.10
C ALA A 88 -12.88 5.75 4.34
N LEU A 89 -12.08 6.78 4.63
CA LEU A 89 -11.24 6.86 5.82
C LEU A 89 -11.55 8.16 6.60
N PRO A 90 -11.58 8.11 7.94
CA PRO A 90 -11.84 9.25 8.78
C PRO A 90 -10.69 10.27 8.71
N ARG A 91 -10.94 11.49 9.20
CA ARG A 91 -9.98 12.59 9.13
C ARG A 91 -8.62 12.26 9.75
N ALA A 92 -8.59 11.48 10.83
CA ALA A 92 -7.36 11.04 11.49
C ALA A 92 -6.45 10.20 10.56
N LEU A 93 -7.03 9.54 9.55
CA LEU A 93 -6.34 8.66 8.60
C LEU A 93 -6.19 9.30 7.21
N ARG A 94 -6.32 10.63 7.09
CA ARG A 94 -6.10 11.36 5.82
C ARG A 94 -4.77 11.05 5.15
N PRO A 95 -3.62 10.95 5.87
CA PRO A 95 -2.36 10.57 5.23
C PRO A 95 -2.44 9.21 4.53
N LEU A 96 -3.13 8.23 5.15
CA LEU A 96 -3.34 6.92 4.54
C LEU A 96 -4.29 6.98 3.34
N LYS A 97 -5.35 7.80 3.41
CA LYS A 97 -6.25 8.06 2.27
C LYS A 97 -5.48 8.64 1.08
N LEU A 98 -4.55 9.57 1.34
CA LEU A 98 -3.66 10.14 0.35
C LEU A 98 -2.80 9.05 -0.32
N LEU A 99 -2.14 8.22 0.48
CA LEU A 99 -1.27 7.15 -0.03
C LEU A 99 -2.06 6.13 -0.87
N HIS A 100 -3.25 5.73 -0.41
CA HIS A 100 -4.17 4.90 -1.19
C HIS A 100 -4.58 5.56 -2.51
N GLY A 101 -4.87 6.87 -2.50
CA GLY A 101 -5.19 7.61 -3.72
C GLY A 101 -4.04 7.62 -4.73
N LEU A 102 -2.79 7.75 -4.28
CA LEU A 102 -1.60 7.64 -5.14
C LEU A 102 -1.41 6.21 -5.66
N ALA A 103 -1.63 5.22 -4.79
CA ALA A 103 -1.59 3.81 -5.16
C ALA A 103 -2.63 3.47 -6.24
N LEU A 104 -3.87 3.95 -6.09
CA LEU A 104 -4.96 3.75 -7.04
C LEU A 104 -4.66 4.36 -8.41
N ARG A 105 -3.95 5.48 -8.45
CA ARG A 105 -3.57 6.17 -9.69
C ARG A 105 -2.41 5.50 -10.41
N SER A 106 -1.40 5.06 -9.66
CA SER A 106 -0.21 4.42 -10.24
C SER A 106 -0.44 2.94 -10.57
N LYS A 107 -1.20 2.23 -9.73
CA LYS A 107 -1.35 0.77 -9.74
C LYS A 107 -0.01 0.05 -9.95
N GLY A 108 1.05 0.56 -9.31
CA GLY A 108 2.41 0.02 -9.40
C GLY A 108 3.11 0.16 -10.76
N GLN A 109 2.51 0.83 -11.74
CA GLN A 109 3.12 1.02 -13.08
C GLN A 109 4.22 2.07 -13.08
N THR A 110 4.16 3.02 -12.15
CA THR A 110 5.15 4.08 -11.96
C THR A 110 5.40 4.27 -10.46
N PRO A 111 6.55 4.85 -10.06
CA PRO A 111 6.72 5.31 -8.69
C PRO A 111 5.54 6.21 -8.26
N LEU A 112 5.17 6.15 -6.98
CA LEU A 112 3.99 6.86 -6.44
C LEU A 112 4.09 8.40 -6.59
N LEU A 113 5.31 8.92 -6.62
CA LEU A 113 5.62 10.34 -6.80
C LEU A 113 6.64 10.50 -7.93
N ASP A 114 6.23 10.15 -9.14
CA ASP A 114 7.10 10.22 -10.32
C ASP A 114 6.94 11.55 -11.07
N ARG A 115 5.75 12.16 -11.05
CA ARG A 115 5.44 13.34 -11.87
C ARG A 115 4.96 14.53 -11.03
N ARG A 116 5.17 15.75 -11.56
CA ARG A 116 4.68 17.01 -10.94
C ARG A 116 3.17 17.01 -10.66
N ARG A 117 2.39 16.24 -11.44
CA ARG A 117 0.94 16.08 -11.23
C ARG A 117 0.61 15.20 -10.02
N ASP A 118 1.50 14.28 -9.65
CA ASP A 118 1.34 13.41 -8.48
C ASP A 118 1.60 14.19 -7.19
N ILE A 119 2.51 15.16 -7.25
CA ILE A 119 2.71 16.14 -6.18
C ILE A 119 1.44 16.98 -5.97
N LEU A 120 0.84 17.53 -7.05
CA LEU A 120 -0.42 18.28 -6.93
C LEU A 120 -1.60 17.44 -6.44
N ALA A 121 -1.67 16.17 -6.85
CA ALA A 121 -2.65 15.22 -6.31
C ALA A 121 -2.39 14.96 -4.82
N ALA A 122 -1.13 14.83 -4.42
CA ALA A 122 -0.76 14.64 -3.02
C ALA A 122 -1.14 15.84 -2.15
N PHE A 123 -0.95 17.06 -2.65
CA PHE A 123 -1.41 18.28 -2.01
C PHE A 123 -2.94 18.32 -1.87
N ARG A 124 -3.71 17.97 -2.91
CA ARG A 124 -5.19 17.95 -2.84
C ARG A 124 -5.71 16.92 -1.85
N LEU A 125 -5.20 15.70 -1.92
CA LEU A 125 -5.59 14.61 -1.03
C LEU A 125 -5.19 14.90 0.43
N GLY A 126 -4.02 15.50 0.66
CA GLY A 126 -3.52 15.85 2.00
C GLY A 126 -4.23 17.05 2.64
N LEU A 127 -4.51 18.12 1.87
CA LEU A 127 -5.14 19.35 2.39
C LEU A 127 -6.66 19.30 2.39
N LEU A 128 -7.26 18.76 1.32
CA LEU A 128 -8.70 18.85 1.07
C LEU A 128 -9.43 17.52 1.33
N GLY A 129 -8.71 16.39 1.34
CA GLY A 129 -9.31 15.08 1.59
C GLY A 129 -10.27 14.60 0.49
N VAL A 130 -10.22 15.22 -0.69
CA VAL A 130 -11.00 14.93 -1.90
C VAL A 130 -10.09 14.59 -3.07
#